data_AF-A0A2W1HR73-F1
#
_entry.id   AF-A0A2W1HR73-F1
#
_cell.length_a   1.000
_cell.length_b   1.000
_cell.length_c   1.000
_cell.angle_alpha   90.00
_cell.angle_beta   90.00
_cell.angle_gamma   90.00
#
_symmetry.space_group_name_H-M   'P 1'
#
loop_
_entity.id
_entity.type
_entity.pdbx_description
1 polymer ?
#
loop_
_entity_poly.entity_id
_entity_poly.type
_entity_poly.pdbx_seq_one_letter_code
_entity_poly.pdbx_strand_id
1 'polypeptide(L)'
;MDYLRNVLGTPVPKIYGYSALKDKPVGSEYILMERSAGVELDKLWKNMRPLVDTYLRSCAARELACIEKSSTCFDQRGLFNSPNQYRLTQELKIRAVHDYLKVATQILPKDAKLSKPTLWHPDLHGGNIFVDPLEPTKIVIIDWQAVNIAPLFRQARNPALLDFDGPIPEGLKQIPLPDGFDDMTEEQQREAKNL
;
A
#
# COMPACT_ATOMS: atom_id res chain seq x y z
N MET A 1 -7.07 13.94 9.78
CA MET A 1 -6.70 14.66 8.54
C MET A 1 -6.14 16.04 8.83
N ASP A 2 -6.71 16.84 9.74
CA ASP A 2 -6.20 18.18 10.04
C ASP A 2 -4.73 18.23 10.49
N TYR A 3 -4.29 17.29 11.32
CA TYR A 3 -2.89 17.18 11.71
C TYR A 3 -1.96 16.96 10.49
N LEU A 4 -2.32 16.05 9.58
CA LEU A 4 -1.55 15.77 8.36
C LEU A 4 -1.40 17.03 7.50
N ARG A 5 -2.51 17.75 7.28
CA ARG A 5 -2.53 18.96 6.45
C ARG A 5 -1.78 20.12 7.10
N ASN A 6 -2.11 20.43 8.36
CA ASN A 6 -1.69 21.68 8.99
C ASN A 6 -0.36 21.58 9.74
N VAL A 7 0.03 20.38 10.19
CA VAL A 7 1.28 20.16 10.94
C VAL A 7 2.33 19.51 10.06
N LEU A 8 1.98 18.45 9.32
CA LEU A 8 2.95 17.74 8.46
C LEU A 8 3.06 18.32 7.05
N GLY A 9 2.20 19.27 6.68
CA GLY A 9 2.14 19.83 5.32
C GLY A 9 1.80 18.78 4.26
N THR A 10 1.22 17.64 4.66
CA THR A 10 0.88 16.56 3.74
C THR A 10 -0.32 16.99 2.89
N PRO A 11 -0.26 16.85 1.55
CA PRO A 11 -1.34 17.28 0.69
C PRO A 11 -2.49 16.27 0.77
N VAL A 12 -3.46 16.51 1.66
CA VAL A 12 -4.63 15.65 1.90
C VAL A 12 -5.90 16.50 1.87
N PRO A 13 -7.09 16.01 1.51
CA PRO A 13 -8.30 16.84 1.41
C PRO A 13 -8.65 17.63 2.67
N LYS A 14 -9.22 18.84 2.49
CA LYS A 14 -9.69 19.66 3.61
C LYS A 14 -10.96 19.06 4.18
N ILE A 15 -11.07 18.94 5.50
CA ILE A 15 -12.30 18.49 6.13
C ILE A 15 -13.25 19.69 6.30
N TYR A 16 -14.49 19.54 5.86
CA TYR A 16 -15.56 20.53 6.06
C TYR A 16 -16.41 20.24 7.29
N GLY A 17 -16.55 18.96 7.65
CA GLY A 17 -17.26 18.55 8.86
C GLY A 17 -17.28 17.02 8.99
N TYR A 18 -17.58 16.52 10.17
CA TYR A 18 -17.75 15.10 10.42
C TYR A 18 -18.72 14.86 11.57
N SER A 19 -19.31 13.68 11.61
CA SER A 19 -20.08 13.18 12.76
C SER A 19 -19.76 11.71 12.98
N ALA A 20 -19.43 11.36 14.22
CA ALA A 20 -19.34 9.97 14.68
C ALA A 20 -20.66 9.48 15.32
N LEU A 21 -21.69 10.33 15.33
CA LEU A 21 -22.99 10.02 15.91
C LEU A 21 -24.01 9.80 14.79
N LYS A 22 -24.91 8.85 15.02
CA LYS A 22 -26.02 8.50 14.14
C LYS A 22 -27.29 9.33 14.40
N ASP A 23 -27.17 10.39 15.19
CA ASP A 23 -28.27 11.28 15.60
C ASP A 23 -28.66 12.30 14.51
N LYS A 24 -27.90 12.37 13.42
CA LYS A 24 -28.17 13.24 12.27
C LYS A 24 -29.06 12.53 11.22
N PRO A 25 -29.77 13.28 10.34
CA PRO A 25 -30.66 12.70 9.33
C PRO A 25 -30.01 11.67 8.39
N VAL A 26 -28.68 11.73 8.23
CA VAL A 26 -27.88 10.75 7.47
C VAL A 26 -27.97 9.34 8.07
N GLY A 27 -28.26 9.20 9.37
CA GLY A 27 -28.44 7.92 10.06
C GLY A 27 -27.15 7.09 10.23
N SER A 28 -26.00 7.64 9.84
CA SER A 28 -24.69 7.00 9.88
C SER A 28 -23.60 8.02 10.20
N GLU A 29 -22.45 7.51 10.63
CA GLU A 29 -21.22 8.27 10.75
C GLU A 29 -20.79 8.78 9.36
N TYR A 30 -20.23 9.99 9.31
CA TYR A 30 -19.80 10.60 8.05
C TYR A 30 -18.64 11.57 8.24
N ILE A 31 -17.90 11.80 7.15
CA ILE A 31 -16.95 12.88 7.00
C ILE A 31 -17.24 13.58 5.68
N LEU A 32 -17.44 14.89 5.72
CA LEU A 32 -17.53 15.76 4.56
C LEU A 32 -16.16 16.40 4.35
N MET A 33 -15.64 16.26 3.14
CA MET A 33 -14.31 16.76 2.79
C MET A 33 -14.30 17.37 1.40
N GLU A 34 -13.25 18.14 1.13
CA GLU A 34 -12.90 18.67 -0.17
C GLU A 34 -12.86 17.53 -1.19
N ARG A 35 -13.51 17.75 -2.33
CA ARG A 35 -13.38 16.84 -3.46
C ARG A 35 -11.95 16.93 -3.98
N SER A 36 -11.22 15.82 -3.96
CA SER A 36 -9.92 15.72 -4.64
C SER A 36 -10.09 15.99 -6.13
N ALA A 37 -9.68 17.17 -6.57
CA ALA A 37 -9.58 17.48 -7.99
C ALA A 37 -8.38 16.74 -8.59
N GLY A 38 -8.46 16.40 -9.88
CA GLY A 38 -7.41 15.67 -10.58
C GLY A 38 -7.83 14.26 -10.97
N VAL A 39 -6.85 13.50 -11.46
CA VAL A 39 -7.01 12.12 -11.93
C VAL A 39 -6.12 11.22 -11.08
N GLU A 40 -6.58 10.01 -10.79
CA GLU A 40 -5.76 8.99 -10.14
C GLU A 40 -4.44 8.80 -10.89
N LEU A 41 -3.33 8.76 -10.15
CA LEU A 41 -2.00 8.62 -10.72
C LEU A 41 -1.90 7.35 -11.56
N ASP A 42 -2.52 6.24 -11.15
CA ASP A 42 -2.49 4.97 -11.92
C ASP A 42 -3.06 5.11 -13.34
N LYS A 43 -4.06 5.98 -13.54
CA LYS A 43 -4.67 6.26 -14.85
C LYS A 43 -3.77 7.11 -15.73
N LEU A 44 -3.00 8.01 -15.12
CA LEU A 44 -2.06 8.87 -15.84
C LEU A 44 -0.71 8.19 -16.07
N TRP A 45 -0.26 7.34 -15.15
CA TRP A 45 1.10 6.78 -15.10
C TRP A 45 1.51 6.15 -16.44
N LYS A 46 0.62 5.37 -17.05
CA LYS A 46 0.84 4.68 -18.33
C LYS A 46 0.96 5.64 -19.52
N ASN A 47 0.35 6.81 -19.45
CA ASN A 47 0.29 7.81 -20.51
C ASN A 47 1.25 8.97 -20.29
N MET A 48 1.80 9.11 -19.07
CA MET A 48 2.90 10.02 -18.82
C MET A 48 4.11 9.50 -19.59
N ARG A 49 4.43 10.16 -20.71
CA ARG A 49 5.71 10.06 -21.38
C ARG A 49 6.59 11.16 -20.83
N PRO A 50 7.26 10.99 -19.67
CA PRO A 50 8.23 11.98 -19.26
C PRO A 50 9.30 12.07 -20.34
N LEU A 51 9.73 13.29 -20.66
CA LEU A 51 11.00 13.47 -21.34
C LEU A 51 12.05 12.72 -20.51
N VAL A 52 12.74 11.77 -21.15
CA VAL A 52 13.68 10.86 -20.47
C VAL A 52 14.69 11.65 -19.62
N ASP A 53 15.12 12.82 -20.11
CA ASP A 53 15.97 13.76 -19.39
C ASP A 53 15.35 14.26 -18.07
N THR A 54 14.07 14.66 -18.08
CA THR A 54 13.35 15.11 -16.87
C THR A 54 13.19 13.98 -15.86
N TYR A 55 12.85 12.77 -16.31
CA TYR A 55 12.74 11.60 -15.42
C TYR A 55 14.08 11.29 -14.75
N LEU A 56 15.17 11.22 -15.52
CA LEU A 56 16.51 10.97 -14.99
C LEU A 56 16.96 12.06 -14.01
N ARG A 57 16.69 13.34 -14.32
CA ARG A 57 16.95 14.45 -13.40
C ARG A 57 16.13 14.37 -12.13
N SER A 58 14.85 14.01 -12.21
CA SER A 58 13.98 13.84 -11.04
C SER A 58 14.41 12.67 -10.16
N CYS A 59 14.83 11.54 -10.74
CA CYS A 59 15.43 10.44 -9.99
C CYS A 59 16.69 10.89 -9.26
N ALA A 60 17.62 11.56 -9.95
CA ALA A 60 18.84 12.09 -9.34
C ALA A 60 18.55 13.13 -8.25
N ALA A 61 17.59 14.03 -8.48
CA ALA A 61 17.18 15.04 -7.51
C ALA A 61 16.53 14.41 -6.27
N ARG A 62 15.69 13.40 -6.45
CA ARG A 62 15.12 12.60 -5.36
C ARG A 62 16.22 11.89 -4.58
N GLU A 63 17.15 11.23 -5.27
CA GLU A 63 18.28 10.53 -4.65
C GLU A 63 19.12 11.49 -3.82
N LEU A 64 19.47 12.66 -4.36
CA LEU A 64 20.20 13.72 -3.65
C LEU A 64 19.44 14.21 -2.43
N ALA A 65 18.15 14.52 -2.57
CA ALA A 65 17.32 14.95 -1.44
C ALA A 65 17.16 13.85 -0.36
N CYS A 66 17.13 12.58 -0.76
CA CYS A 66 17.11 11.44 0.14
C CYS A 66 18.46 11.28 0.87
N ILE A 67 19.58 11.38 0.16
CA ILE A 67 20.94 11.28 0.72
C ILE A 67 21.23 12.46 1.68
N GLU A 68 20.81 13.66 1.33
CA GLU A 68 20.91 14.84 2.19
C GLU A 68 20.11 14.68 3.49
N LYS A 69 18.98 13.95 3.44
CA LYS A 69 18.09 13.74 4.59
C LYS A 69 18.31 12.43 5.36
N SER A 70 19.04 11.46 4.81
CA SER A 70 19.12 10.10 5.33
C SER A 70 20.47 9.44 4.99
N SER A 71 21.09 8.78 5.97
CA SER A 71 22.42 8.17 5.87
C SER A 71 22.46 6.64 5.63
N THR A 72 21.35 5.98 5.29
CA THR A 72 21.33 4.52 4.97
C THR A 72 20.25 4.12 3.97
N CYS A 73 20.58 3.19 3.06
CA CYS A 73 19.66 2.53 2.11
C CYS A 73 19.61 1.01 2.36
N PHE A 74 18.46 0.36 2.12
CA PHE A 74 18.16 -1.04 2.43
C PHE A 74 17.67 -1.82 1.19
N ASP A 75 17.96 -3.12 1.16
CA ASP A 75 17.49 -4.12 0.18
C ASP A 75 16.09 -4.69 0.50
N GLN A 76 15.35 -5.07 -0.55
CA GLN A 76 13.96 -5.57 -0.52
C GLN A 76 13.83 -7.09 -0.26
N ARG A 77 12.72 -7.53 0.36
CA ARG A 77 12.28 -8.94 0.42
C ARG A 77 10.75 -9.15 0.31
N GLY A 78 10.35 -9.95 -0.69
CA GLY A 78 9.44 -11.12 -0.62
C GLY A 78 7.92 -10.96 -0.76
N LEU A 79 7.20 -12.02 -1.21
CA LEU A 79 5.93 -12.55 -0.65
C LEU A 79 5.41 -13.86 -1.32
N PHE A 80 4.98 -14.81 -0.47
CA PHE A 80 4.17 -16.01 -0.79
C PHE A 80 2.71 -15.75 -0.40
N ASN A 81 1.72 -16.25 -1.17
CA ASN A 81 0.41 -16.79 -0.73
C ASN A 81 -0.50 -17.16 -1.95
N SER A 82 -0.84 -18.45 -2.11
CA SER A 82 -1.83 -18.96 -3.08
C SER A 82 -2.86 -19.91 -2.42
N PRO A 83 -4.00 -20.22 -3.07
CA PRO A 83 -5.16 -20.88 -2.44
C PRO A 83 -5.00 -22.40 -2.29
N ASN A 84 -4.65 -22.84 -1.08
CA ASN A 84 -5.00 -24.13 -0.45
C ASN A 84 -4.50 -24.17 1.01
N GLN A 85 -4.43 -23.01 1.66
CA GLN A 85 -3.77 -22.86 2.95
C GLN A 85 -4.74 -22.78 4.14
N TYR A 86 -4.24 -23.31 5.26
CA TYR A 86 -4.63 -23.14 6.66
C TYR A 86 -6.11 -22.85 6.96
N ARG A 87 -6.88 -23.91 7.25
CA ARG A 87 -8.16 -23.78 7.96
C ARG A 87 -7.90 -23.43 9.42
N LEU A 88 -8.09 -22.16 9.76
CA LEU A 88 -7.90 -21.62 11.11
C LEU A 88 -8.95 -22.21 12.08
N THR A 89 -8.54 -23.18 12.91
CA THR A 89 -9.32 -23.56 14.12
C THR A 89 -8.86 -22.71 15.32
N GLN A 90 -9.65 -22.68 16.39
CA GLN A 90 -9.30 -21.96 17.61
C GLN A 90 -7.98 -22.49 18.21
N GLU A 91 -7.80 -23.81 18.22
CA GLU A 91 -6.61 -24.50 18.75
C GLU A 91 -5.37 -24.16 17.92
N LEU A 92 -5.54 -24.12 16.60
CA LEU A 92 -4.51 -23.74 15.65
C LEU A 92 -4.10 -22.28 15.82
N LYS A 93 -5.06 -21.37 16.02
CA LYS A 93 -4.80 -19.96 16.31
C LYS A 93 -4.03 -19.77 17.61
N ILE A 94 -4.43 -20.45 18.69
CA ILE A 94 -3.73 -20.39 19.98
C ILE A 94 -2.30 -20.91 19.84
N ARG A 95 -2.10 -22.04 19.15
CA ARG A 95 -0.77 -22.59 18.89
C ARG A 95 0.11 -21.61 18.10
N ALA A 96 -0.42 -21.04 17.02
CA ALA A 96 0.30 -20.06 16.21
C ALA A 96 0.70 -18.81 17.02
N VAL A 97 -0.16 -18.34 17.92
CA VAL A 97 0.17 -17.23 18.84
C VAL A 97 1.28 -17.63 19.81
N HIS A 98 1.22 -18.83 20.39
CA HIS A 98 2.31 -19.31 21.25
C HIS A 98 3.63 -19.44 20.51
N ASP A 99 3.62 -19.97 19.29
CA ASP A 99 4.83 -20.11 18.46
C ASP A 99 5.35 -18.74 18.04
N TYR A 100 4.46 -17.80 17.67
CA TYR A 100 4.82 -16.41 17.45
C TYR A 100 5.51 -15.81 18.67
N LEU A 101 4.98 -15.98 19.88
CA LEU A 101 5.58 -15.43 21.10
C LEU A 101 6.99 -15.98 21.38
N LYS A 102 7.28 -17.23 20.99
CA LYS A 102 8.64 -17.81 21.12
C LYS A 102 9.66 -17.09 20.24
N VAL A 103 9.25 -16.61 19.06
CA VAL A 103 10.16 -16.01 18.06
C VAL A 103 10.08 -14.48 18.01
N ALA A 104 8.99 -13.88 18.47
CA ALA A 104 8.68 -12.46 18.26
C ALA A 104 9.79 -11.53 18.78
N THR A 105 10.37 -11.84 19.94
CA THR A 105 11.46 -11.03 20.53
C THR A 105 12.80 -11.26 19.83
N GLN A 106 12.97 -12.41 19.16
CA GLN A 106 14.21 -12.77 18.47
C GLN A 106 14.34 -12.09 17.10
N ILE A 107 13.21 -11.75 16.48
CA ILE A 107 13.16 -11.09 15.17
C ILE A 107 13.05 -9.57 15.25
N LEU A 108 13.07 -8.99 16.46
CA LEU A 108 13.02 -7.55 16.62
C LEU A 108 14.26 -6.90 16.01
N PRO A 109 14.10 -5.76 15.31
CA PRO A 109 15.25 -5.02 14.82
C PRO A 109 16.10 -4.53 16.00
N LYS A 110 17.42 -4.68 15.87
CA LYS A 110 18.37 -4.19 16.87
C LYS A 110 18.54 -2.66 16.80
N ASP A 111 18.25 -2.05 15.64
CA ASP A 111 18.33 -0.61 15.46
C ASP A 111 17.12 0.09 16.11
N ALA A 112 17.39 0.87 17.16
CA ALA A 112 16.39 1.66 17.87
C ALA A 112 15.66 2.67 16.96
N LYS A 113 16.27 3.10 15.85
CA LYS A 113 15.61 3.98 14.87
C LYS A 113 14.38 3.32 14.25
N LEU A 114 14.40 2.00 14.07
CA LEU A 114 13.30 1.24 13.49
C LEU A 114 12.14 1.05 14.47
N SER A 115 12.36 1.31 15.77
CA SER A 115 11.33 1.25 16.80
C SER A 115 10.62 2.59 17.05
N LYS A 116 11.00 3.65 16.32
CA LYS A 116 10.42 4.99 16.50
C LYS A 116 8.93 5.01 16.16
N PRO A 117 8.09 5.67 16.98
CA PRO A 117 6.69 5.93 16.63
C PRO A 117 6.62 6.69 15.31
N THR A 118 6.05 6.05 14.30
CA THR A 118 5.97 6.58 12.94
C THR A 118 4.52 6.59 12.50
N LEU A 119 4.10 7.63 11.80
CA LEU A 119 2.83 7.68 11.09
C LEU A 119 3.08 7.25 9.65
N TRP A 120 2.43 6.19 9.18
CA TRP A 120 2.62 5.65 7.83
C TRP A 120 1.28 5.46 7.12
N HIS A 121 1.23 5.75 5.82
CA HIS A 121 0.03 5.54 5.03
C HIS A 121 -0.19 4.03 4.77
N PRO A 122 -1.29 3.43 5.26
CA PRO A 122 -1.44 1.97 5.27
C PRO A 122 -1.64 1.36 3.88
N ASP A 123 -2.17 2.14 2.93
CA ASP A 123 -2.52 1.68 1.58
C ASP A 123 -2.13 2.71 0.50
N LEU A 124 -0.84 3.07 0.45
CA LEU A 124 -0.37 4.07 -0.52
C LEU A 124 -0.08 3.41 -1.87
N HIS A 125 -0.93 3.69 -2.86
CA HIS A 125 -0.78 3.29 -4.26
C HIS A 125 -1.29 4.40 -5.19
N GLY A 126 -1.10 4.30 -6.50
CA GLY A 126 -1.42 5.40 -7.42
C GLY A 126 -2.92 5.72 -7.52
N GLY A 127 -3.81 4.76 -7.25
CA GLY A 127 -5.24 5.00 -7.06
C GLY A 127 -5.59 5.89 -5.85
N ASN A 128 -4.74 5.93 -4.83
CA ASN A 128 -4.89 6.80 -3.66
C ASN A 128 -4.11 8.12 -3.77
N ILE A 129 -3.52 8.39 -4.94
CA ILE A 129 -2.83 9.65 -5.26
C ILE A 129 -3.53 10.32 -6.43
N PHE A 130 -4.16 11.46 -6.19
CA PHE A 130 -4.77 12.30 -7.22
C PHE A 130 -3.77 13.33 -7.69
N VAL A 131 -3.73 13.56 -9.01
CA VAL A 131 -2.74 14.42 -9.66
C VAL A 131 -3.44 15.43 -10.55
N ASP A 132 -2.96 16.67 -10.55
CA ASP A 132 -3.37 17.68 -11.52
C ASP A 132 -2.82 17.32 -12.92
N PRO A 133 -3.67 17.09 -13.94
CA PRO A 133 -3.21 16.69 -15.26
C PRO A 133 -2.42 17.79 -16.00
N LEU A 134 -2.58 19.07 -15.61
CA LEU A 134 -1.85 20.20 -16.20
C LEU A 134 -0.55 20.49 -15.44
N GLU A 135 -0.48 20.13 -14.16
CA GLU A 135 0.70 20.33 -13.32
C GLU A 135 0.96 19.09 -12.43
N PRO A 136 1.61 18.02 -12.97
CA PRO A 136 1.70 16.73 -12.30
C PRO A 136 2.45 16.70 -10.95
N THR A 137 3.10 17.81 -10.58
CA THR A 137 3.73 18.00 -9.26
C THR A 137 2.71 18.32 -8.17
N LYS A 138 1.49 18.77 -8.52
CA LYS A 138 0.40 18.99 -7.59
C LYS A 138 -0.38 17.70 -7.39
N ILE A 139 -0.25 17.15 -6.19
CA ILE A 139 -0.89 15.89 -5.80
C ILE A 139 -1.79 16.07 -4.59
N VAL A 140 -2.73 15.14 -4.41
CA VAL A 140 -3.55 14.98 -3.20
C VAL A 140 -3.61 13.50 -2.83
N ILE A 141 -3.22 13.17 -1.61
CA ILE A 141 -3.21 11.80 -1.07
C ILE A 141 -4.51 11.58 -0.28
N ILE A 142 -5.24 10.53 -0.65
CA ILE A 142 -6.49 10.14 -0.01
C ILE A 142 -6.36 8.80 0.69
N ASP A 143 -7.47 8.35 1.29
CA ASP A 143 -7.62 7.02 1.87
C ASP A 143 -6.71 6.72 3.07
N TRP A 144 -6.68 7.68 4.01
CA TRP A 144 -5.99 7.56 5.29
C TRP A 144 -6.76 6.74 6.33
N GLN A 145 -7.74 5.93 5.90
CA GLN A 145 -8.49 5.08 6.81
C GLN A 145 -7.55 4.04 7.45
N ALA A 146 -7.86 3.64 8.68
CA ALA A 146 -7.03 2.71 9.46
C ALA A 146 -5.57 3.16 9.72
N VAL A 147 -5.23 4.44 9.50
CA VAL A 147 -3.93 4.99 9.86
C VAL A 147 -3.69 4.85 11.38
N ASN A 148 -2.49 4.43 11.75
CA ASN A 148 -2.06 4.36 13.14
C ASN A 148 -0.63 4.87 13.30
N ILE A 149 -0.24 5.10 14.55
CA ILE A 149 1.15 5.34 14.93
C ILE A 149 1.68 4.06 15.54
N ALA A 150 2.71 3.48 14.94
CA ALA A 150 3.37 2.26 15.43
C ALA A 150 4.89 2.33 15.17
N PRO A 151 5.68 1.35 15.63
CA PRO A 151 7.08 1.26 15.26
C PRO A 151 7.27 1.17 13.74
N LEU A 152 8.27 1.87 13.19
CA LEU A 152 8.56 1.89 11.74
C LEU A 152 8.71 0.48 11.16
N PHE A 153 9.42 -0.42 11.85
CA PHE A 153 9.67 -1.79 11.37
C PHE A 153 8.40 -2.60 11.11
N ARG A 154 7.28 -2.22 11.75
CA ARG A 154 5.99 -2.89 11.59
C ARG A 154 5.17 -2.32 10.43
N GLN A 155 5.41 -1.07 10.07
CA GLN A 155 4.55 -0.31 9.16
C GLN A 155 5.14 -0.12 7.78
N ALA A 156 6.47 -0.09 7.66
CA ALA A 156 7.14 0.13 6.38
C ALA A 156 6.74 -0.98 5.40
N ARG A 157 6.03 -0.59 4.34
CA ARG A 157 5.64 -1.42 3.20
C ARG A 157 6.19 -0.78 1.93
N ASN A 158 6.52 -1.57 0.91
CA ASN A 158 6.79 -1.02 -0.41
C ASN A 158 5.46 -0.48 -0.97
N PRO A 159 5.35 0.82 -1.33
CA PRO A 159 4.17 1.33 -2.03
C PRO A 159 4.03 0.61 -3.37
N ALA A 160 2.84 0.13 -3.70
CA ALA A 160 2.60 -0.66 -4.92
C ALA A 160 2.94 0.11 -6.22
N LEU A 161 2.96 1.44 -6.18
CA LEU A 161 3.41 2.29 -7.28
C LEU A 161 4.89 2.04 -7.67
N LEU A 162 5.70 1.51 -6.75
CA LEU A 162 7.12 1.19 -6.97
C LEU A 162 7.34 -0.29 -7.30
N ASP A 163 6.28 -1.06 -7.54
CA ASP A 163 6.42 -2.45 -7.91
C ASP A 163 7.03 -2.60 -9.31
N PHE A 164 7.92 -3.58 -9.44
CA PHE A 164 8.68 -3.84 -10.65
C PHE A 164 7.80 -4.55 -11.68
N ASP A 165 7.52 -3.88 -12.81
CA ASP A 165 6.79 -4.42 -13.96
C ASP A 165 7.74 -5.08 -15.00
N GLY A 166 8.74 -5.82 -14.50
CA GLY A 166 9.71 -6.51 -15.35
C GLY A 166 9.45 -8.01 -15.46
N PRO A 167 10.32 -8.74 -16.20
CA PRO A 167 10.10 -10.15 -16.48
C PRO A 167 10.01 -10.93 -15.17
N ILE A 168 8.90 -11.65 -14.99
CA ILE A 168 8.70 -12.55 -13.87
C ILE A 168 9.84 -13.59 -13.90
N PRO A 169 10.61 -13.77 -12.80
CA PRO A 169 11.70 -14.75 -12.76
C PRO A 169 11.22 -16.15 -13.17
N GLU A 170 12.06 -16.89 -13.91
CA GLU A 170 11.77 -18.27 -14.27
C GLU A 170 11.48 -19.11 -13.02
N GLY A 171 10.31 -19.76 -13.00
CA GLY A 171 9.81 -20.52 -11.84
C GLY A 171 8.71 -19.84 -11.03
N LEU A 172 8.44 -18.54 -11.25
CA LEU A 172 7.34 -17.79 -10.62
C LEU A 172 6.16 -17.53 -11.57
N LYS A 173 6.02 -18.33 -12.64
CA LYS A 173 4.91 -18.20 -13.59
C LYS A 173 3.60 -18.59 -12.90
N GLN A 174 2.51 -17.88 -13.22
CA GLN A 174 1.16 -18.33 -12.84
C GLN A 174 0.97 -19.79 -13.29
N ILE A 175 0.37 -20.60 -12.43
CA ILE A 175 -0.03 -21.96 -12.79
C ILE A 175 -1.05 -21.80 -13.93
N PRO A 176 -0.76 -22.31 -15.14
CA PRO A 176 -1.70 -22.20 -16.24
C PRO A 176 -2.96 -23.00 -15.90
N LEU A 177 -4.11 -22.55 -16.40
CA LEU A 177 -5.33 -23.35 -16.32
C LEU A 177 -5.09 -24.70 -17.03
N PRO A 178 -5.76 -25.78 -16.59
CA PRO A 178 -5.67 -27.07 -17.26
C PRO A 178 -6.05 -26.98 -18.74
N ASP A 179 -5.42 -27.82 -19.57
CA ASP A 179 -5.79 -27.96 -20.98
C ASP A 179 -7.28 -28.31 -21.11
N GLY A 180 -8.01 -27.60 -21.99
CA GLY A 180 -9.44 -27.81 -22.21
C GLY A 180 -10.36 -27.18 -21.16
N PHE A 181 -9.88 -26.21 -20.36
CA PHE A 181 -10.67 -25.50 -19.35
C PHE A 181 -12.01 -24.97 -19.88
N ASP A 182 -12.04 -24.42 -21.09
CA ASP A 182 -13.25 -23.83 -21.67
C ASP A 182 -14.32 -24.88 -22.03
N ASP A 183 -13.92 -26.14 -22.18
CA ASP A 183 -14.80 -27.28 -22.46
C ASP A 183 -15.24 -28.02 -21.18
N MET A 184 -14.73 -27.61 -20.01
CA MET A 184 -15.10 -28.20 -18.71
C MET A 184 -16.47 -27.71 -18.22
N THR A 185 -17.14 -28.54 -17.41
CA THR A 185 -18.35 -28.11 -16.72
C THR A 185 -18.08 -26.96 -15.76
N GLU A 186 -19.07 -26.11 -15.46
CA GLU A 186 -18.90 -24.95 -14.55
C GLU A 186 -18.34 -25.36 -13.18
N GLU A 187 -18.69 -26.55 -12.69
CA GLU A 187 -18.18 -27.09 -11.43
C GLU A 187 -16.69 -27.45 -11.51
N GLN A 188 -16.26 -28.08 -12.59
CA GLN A 188 -14.84 -28.41 -12.85
C GLN A 188 -14.01 -27.16 -13.15
N GLN A 189 -14.58 -26.16 -13.85
CA GLN A 189 -13.96 -24.86 -14.04
C GLN A 189 -13.75 -24.13 -12.71
N ARG A 190 -14.73 -24.23 -11.81
CA ARG A 190 -14.64 -23.67 -10.46
C ARG A 190 -13.59 -24.39 -9.62
N GLU A 191 -13.49 -25.72 -9.72
CA GLU A 191 -12.43 -26.49 -9.06
C GLU A 191 -11.03 -26.16 -9.61
N ALA A 192 -10.87 -26.07 -10.93
CA ALA A 192 -9.60 -25.74 -11.57
C ALA A 192 -9.14 -24.30 -11.30
N LYS A 193 -10.06 -23.35 -11.09
CA LYS A 193 -9.77 -21.98 -10.64
C LYS A 193 -9.42 -21.88 -9.15
N ASN A 194 -9.62 -22.95 -8.37
CA ASN A 194 -9.32 -23.01 -6.93
C ASN A 194 -7.97 -23.70 -6.63
N LEU A 195 -7.16 -24.01 -7.65
CA LEU A 195 -5.76 -24.52 -7.54
C LEU A 195 -4.76 -23.35 -7.55
#